data_AF-A0A1I4IPD8-F1
#
_entry.id   AF-A0A1I4IPD8-F1
#
_cell.length_a   1.000
_cell.length_b   1.000
_cell.length_c   1.000
_cell.angle_alpha   90.00
_cell.angle_beta   90.00
_cell.angle_gamma   90.00
#
_symmetry.space_group_name_H-M   'P 1'
#
loop_
_entity.id
_entity.type
_entity.pdbx_description
1 polymer ?
#
loop_
_entity_poly.entity_id
_entity_poly.type
_entity_poly.pdbx_seq_one_letter_code
_entity_poly.pdbx_strand_id
1 'polypeptide(L)'
;MTLTVRTAPTLARKLIKSTGYIRRELAAASKAEQAGREGATETRQKITSIFTDRLKAAEQAVEDTLSLAEEFEAAVHILRFKQPGAFHPSPVIGAAKRCLSLGCANPVLIEKLEHAAKRARDAAERAERRLVDAEADLAATALHGELLAALPGAGFDPQHPDIKDLRQKYMAAANSSRKARA
;
A
#
# COMPACT_ATOMS: atom_id res chain seq x y z
N MET A 1 14.98 2.13 -1.43
CA MET A 1 14.37 2.52 -2.73
C MET A 1 14.22 4.03 -2.74
N THR A 2 14.49 4.70 -3.85
CA THR A 2 14.23 6.13 -4.01
C THR A 2 12.74 6.35 -4.27
N LEU A 3 12.08 7.16 -3.43
CA LEU A 3 10.66 7.50 -3.62
C LEU A 3 10.51 8.37 -4.88
N THR A 4 9.57 8.01 -5.74
CA THR A 4 9.23 8.78 -6.94
C THR A 4 7.72 8.92 -7.01
N VAL A 5 7.23 9.90 -7.77
CA VAL A 5 5.78 10.04 -8.07
C VAL A 5 5.17 8.80 -8.75
N ARG A 6 5.98 7.84 -9.21
CA ARG A 6 5.48 6.57 -9.77
C ARG A 6 5.46 5.43 -8.76
N THR A 7 6.08 5.59 -7.59
CA THR A 7 6.26 4.51 -6.61
C THR A 7 4.92 4.02 -6.07
N ALA A 8 4.08 4.89 -5.49
CA ALA A 8 2.78 4.49 -4.95
C ALA A 8 1.85 3.85 -6.01
N PRO A 9 1.66 4.45 -7.21
CA PRO A 9 0.86 3.80 -8.26
C PRO A 9 1.38 2.42 -8.68
N THR A 10 2.69 2.25 -8.69
CA THR A 10 3.32 0.98 -9.10
C THR A 10 3.12 -0.10 -8.05
N LEU A 11 3.30 0.23 -6.77
CA LEU A 11 3.12 -0.71 -5.67
C LEU A 11 1.65 -1.13 -5.54
N ALA A 12 0.73 -0.18 -5.54
CA ALA A 12 -0.71 -0.46 -5.54
C ALA A 12 -1.12 -1.39 -6.69
N ARG A 13 -0.67 -1.08 -7.92
CA ARG A 13 -0.96 -1.93 -9.09
C ARG A 13 -0.38 -3.35 -8.94
N LYS A 14 0.86 -3.48 -8.47
CA LYS A 14 1.51 -4.79 -8.29
C LYS A 14 0.76 -5.64 -7.25
N LEU A 15 0.39 -5.03 -6.12
CA LEU A 15 -0.35 -5.69 -5.05
C LEU A 15 -1.68 -6.25 -5.57
N ILE A 16 -2.51 -5.40 -6.20
CA ILE A 16 -3.83 -5.79 -6.71
C ILE A 16 -3.73 -6.93 -7.72
N LYS A 17 -2.80 -6.84 -8.68
CA LYS A 17 -2.58 -7.89 -9.68
C LYS A 17 -2.15 -9.22 -9.07
N SER A 18 -1.46 -9.19 -7.92
CA SER A 18 -0.97 -10.39 -7.25
C SER A 18 -2.02 -11.11 -6.40
N THR A 19 -3.12 -10.45 -6.01
CA THR A 19 -4.15 -11.04 -5.11
C THR A 19 -4.71 -12.38 -5.58
N GLY A 20 -5.07 -12.50 -6.87
CA GLY A 20 -5.61 -13.73 -7.44
C GLY A 20 -4.58 -14.87 -7.55
N TYR A 21 -3.29 -14.53 -7.63
CA TYR A 21 -2.20 -15.50 -7.60
C TYR A 21 -1.93 -15.95 -6.16
N ILE A 22 -1.84 -15.01 -5.22
CA ILE A 22 -1.63 -15.26 -3.79
C ILE A 22 -2.73 -16.16 -3.21
N ARG A 23 -4.01 -15.90 -3.52
CA ARG A 23 -5.11 -16.78 -3.09
C ARG A 23 -4.97 -18.22 -3.60
N ARG A 24 -4.44 -18.41 -4.81
CA ARG A 24 -4.19 -19.75 -5.38
C ARG A 24 -3.03 -20.43 -4.69
N GLU A 25 -1.94 -19.72 -4.42
CA GLU A 25 -0.79 -20.26 -3.70
C GLU A 25 -1.14 -20.62 -2.25
N LEU A 26 -1.91 -19.77 -1.56
CA LEU A 26 -2.41 -20.04 -0.22
C LEU A 26 -3.25 -21.32 -0.17
N ALA A 27 -4.21 -21.47 -1.10
CA ALA A 27 -5.03 -22.68 -1.20
C ALA A 27 -4.19 -23.93 -1.52
N ALA A 28 -3.17 -23.81 -2.37
CA ALA A 28 -2.27 -24.92 -2.68
C ALA A 28 -1.42 -25.31 -1.46
N ALA A 29 -0.89 -24.33 -0.72
CA ALA A 29 -0.12 -24.56 0.50
C ALA A 29 -0.96 -25.23 1.59
N SER A 30 -2.21 -24.79 1.80
CA SER A 30 -3.10 -25.42 2.78
C SER A 30 -3.49 -26.85 2.40
N LYS A 31 -3.70 -27.16 1.11
CA LYS A 31 -3.90 -28.55 0.66
C LYS A 31 -2.68 -29.42 0.92
N ALA A 32 -1.49 -28.87 0.73
CA ALA A 32 -0.23 -29.57 1.05
C ALA A 32 -0.10 -29.81 2.57
N GLU A 33 -0.52 -28.84 3.39
CA GLU A 33 -0.53 -28.93 4.85
C GLU A 33 -1.47 -30.03 5.33
N GLN A 34 -2.69 -30.08 4.78
CA GLN A 34 -3.66 -31.14 5.07
C GLN A 34 -3.16 -32.54 4.65
N ALA A 35 -2.38 -32.62 3.57
CA ALA A 35 -1.76 -33.86 3.11
C ALA A 35 -0.48 -34.24 3.89
N GLY A 36 -0.12 -33.51 4.94
CA GLY A 36 1.06 -33.80 5.77
C GLY A 36 2.39 -33.58 5.06
N ARG A 37 2.43 -32.73 4.01
CA ARG A 37 3.68 -32.44 3.29
C ARG A 37 4.57 -31.54 4.13
N GLU A 38 5.84 -31.93 4.22
CA GLU A 38 6.88 -31.16 4.91
C GLU A 38 7.02 -29.75 4.31
N GLY A 39 7.21 -28.73 5.15
CA GLY A 39 7.39 -27.34 4.75
C GLY A 39 6.13 -26.60 4.24
N ALA A 40 4.95 -27.25 4.22
CA ALA A 40 3.72 -26.62 3.74
C ALA A 40 3.25 -25.47 4.63
N THR A 41 3.33 -25.64 5.95
CA THR A 41 2.99 -24.60 6.94
C THR A 41 3.89 -23.37 6.79
N GLU A 42 5.20 -23.57 6.69
CA GLU A 42 6.18 -22.48 6.48
C GLU A 42 5.91 -21.74 5.16
N THR A 43 5.59 -22.48 4.10
CA THR A 43 5.25 -21.90 2.80
C THR A 43 4.01 -21.03 2.90
N ARG A 44 2.94 -21.49 3.54
CA ARG A 44 1.72 -20.71 3.78
C ARG A 44 2.03 -19.44 4.59
N GLN A 45 2.74 -19.57 5.70
CA GLN A 45 3.12 -18.44 6.54
C GLN A 45 3.95 -17.40 5.76
N LYS A 46 4.90 -17.86 4.94
CA LYS A 46 5.71 -17.00 4.09
C LYS A 46 4.87 -16.24 3.06
N ILE A 47 3.92 -16.90 2.39
CA ILE A 47 3.02 -16.25 1.43
C ILE A 47 2.16 -15.17 2.12
N THR A 48 1.56 -15.50 3.27
CA THR A 48 0.75 -14.54 4.04
C THR A 48 1.57 -13.35 4.52
N SER A 49 2.78 -13.61 5.03
CA SER A 49 3.71 -12.57 5.47
C SER A 49 4.10 -11.63 4.31
N ILE A 50 4.53 -12.19 3.17
CA ILE A 50 4.87 -11.41 1.97
C ILE A 50 3.68 -10.56 1.49
N PHE A 51 2.46 -11.10 1.53
CA PHE A 51 1.27 -10.33 1.16
C PHE A 51 1.04 -9.15 2.10
N THR A 52 1.13 -9.40 3.41
CA THR A 52 0.95 -8.38 4.46
C THR A 52 1.97 -7.27 4.34
N ASP A 53 3.24 -7.62 4.13
CA ASP A 53 4.33 -6.65 3.93
C ASP A 53 4.11 -5.82 2.66
N ARG A 54 3.62 -6.43 1.58
CA ARG A 54 3.30 -5.72 0.34
C ARG A 54 2.12 -4.77 0.49
N LEU A 55 1.12 -5.13 1.30
CA LEU A 55 -0.02 -4.27 1.61
C LEU A 55 0.47 -3.03 2.38
N LYS A 56 1.19 -3.23 3.49
CA LYS A 56 1.79 -2.14 4.29
C LYS A 56 2.70 -1.25 3.45
N ALA A 57 3.53 -1.84 2.59
CA ALA A 57 4.42 -1.08 1.72
C ALA A 57 3.66 -0.25 0.67
N ALA A 58 2.50 -0.72 0.20
CA ALA A 58 1.66 0.05 -0.73
C ALA A 58 0.96 1.21 -0.02
N GLU A 59 0.43 0.99 1.18
CA GLU A 59 -0.19 2.02 2.03
C GLU A 59 0.84 3.09 2.42
N GLN A 60 2.00 2.68 2.95
CA GLN A 60 3.07 3.60 3.31
C GLN A 60 3.53 4.43 2.10
N ALA A 61 3.63 3.82 0.92
CA ALA A 61 4.03 4.57 -0.27
C ALA A 61 3.02 5.65 -0.66
N VAL A 62 1.71 5.45 -0.40
CA VAL A 62 0.70 6.51 -0.60
C VAL A 62 0.96 7.66 0.37
N GLU A 63 1.11 7.36 1.65
CA GLU A 63 1.39 8.36 2.70
C GLU A 63 2.69 9.14 2.42
N ASP A 64 3.77 8.46 2.08
CA ASP A 64 5.05 9.08 1.73
C ASP A 64 4.93 9.98 0.50
N THR A 65 4.13 9.58 -0.49
CA THR A 65 3.92 10.38 -1.71
C THR A 65 3.06 11.61 -1.44
N LEU A 66 2.07 11.52 -0.53
CA LEU A 66 1.29 12.67 -0.06
C LEU A 66 2.18 13.64 0.72
N SER A 67 2.98 13.12 1.64
CA SER A 67 3.92 13.91 2.43
C SER A 67 4.90 14.67 1.54
N LEU A 68 5.40 14.02 0.49
CA LEU A 68 6.26 14.68 -0.50
C LEU A 68 5.53 15.79 -1.28
N ALA A 69 4.24 15.61 -1.59
CA ALA A 69 3.44 16.65 -2.23
C ALA A 69 3.32 17.88 -1.32
N GLU A 70 3.04 17.67 -0.03
CA GLU A 70 2.94 18.72 0.98
C GLU A 70 4.27 19.46 1.18
N GLU A 71 5.40 18.74 1.15
CA GLU A 71 6.73 19.36 1.20
C GLU A 71 6.99 20.28 -0.01
N PHE A 72 6.57 19.88 -1.21
CA PHE A 72 6.67 20.74 -2.39
C PHE A 72 5.76 21.96 -2.29
N GLU A 73 4.55 21.82 -1.76
CA GLU A 73 3.63 22.95 -1.53
C GLU A 73 4.19 23.94 -0.50
N ALA A 74 4.75 23.44 0.60
CA ALA A 74 5.42 24.25 1.60
C ALA A 74 6.64 24.98 1.00
N ALA A 75 7.44 24.32 0.17
CA ALA A 75 8.57 24.94 -0.54
C ALA A 75 8.12 26.06 -1.49
N VAL A 76 7.04 25.84 -2.25
CA VAL A 76 6.41 26.88 -3.09
C VAL A 76 5.99 28.07 -2.25
N HIS A 77 5.32 27.83 -1.12
CA HIS A 77 4.87 28.87 -0.20
C HIS A 77 6.04 29.72 0.31
N ILE A 78 7.11 29.05 0.78
CA ILE A 78 8.34 29.72 1.26
C ILE A 78 8.94 30.63 0.19
N LEU A 79 9.08 30.13 -1.04
CA LEU A 79 9.69 30.89 -2.13
C LEU A 79 8.81 32.05 -2.60
N ARG A 80 7.50 31.88 -2.67
CA ARG A 80 6.54 32.92 -3.09
C ARG A 80 6.45 34.06 -2.09
N PHE A 81 6.28 33.72 -0.81
CA PHE A 81 6.06 34.70 0.26
C PHE A 81 7.36 35.12 0.94
N LYS A 82 8.49 34.70 0.38
CA LYS A 82 9.83 35.00 0.85
C LYS A 82 10.03 34.73 2.34
N GLN A 83 9.49 33.64 2.87
CA GLN A 83 9.55 33.34 4.30
C GLN A 83 10.97 32.92 4.69
N PRO A 84 11.74 33.76 5.41
CA PRO A 84 13.04 33.34 5.90
C PRO A 84 12.85 32.36 7.07
N GLY A 85 13.85 31.53 7.34
CA GLY A 85 13.80 30.66 8.51
C GLY A 85 15.04 29.81 8.67
N ALA A 86 15.19 29.24 9.86
CA ALA A 86 16.25 28.28 10.16
C ALA A 86 16.18 27.03 9.27
N PHE A 87 17.27 26.29 9.24
CA PHE A 87 17.39 25.00 8.56
C PHE A 87 16.19 24.10 8.87
N HIS A 88 15.65 23.44 7.85
CA HIS A 88 14.56 22.49 7.98
C HIS A 88 15.07 21.09 7.59
N PRO A 89 14.71 20.03 8.35
CA PRO A 89 15.22 18.68 8.09
C PRO A 89 14.74 18.09 6.75
N SER A 90 13.56 18.49 6.24
CA SER A 90 13.13 18.10 4.88
C SER A 90 14.14 18.63 3.83
N PRO A 91 14.63 17.77 2.92
CA PRO A 91 15.51 18.17 1.84
C PRO A 91 14.90 19.23 0.93
N VAL A 92 13.59 19.12 0.63
CA VAL A 92 12.86 20.02 -0.28
C VAL A 92 12.68 21.39 0.36
N ILE A 93 12.18 21.42 1.60
CA ILE A 93 11.96 22.67 2.34
C ILE A 93 13.30 23.35 2.68
N GLY A 94 14.30 22.58 3.08
CA GLY A 94 15.65 23.08 3.34
C GLY A 94 16.31 23.66 2.09
N ALA A 95 16.11 23.04 0.92
CA ALA A 95 16.58 23.58 -0.35
C ALA A 95 15.86 24.89 -0.72
N ALA A 96 14.55 24.97 -0.54
CA ALA A 96 13.77 26.19 -0.78
C ALA A 96 14.26 27.38 0.07
N LYS A 97 14.50 27.15 1.37
CA LYS A 97 15.06 28.17 2.27
C LYS A 97 16.46 28.63 1.84
N ARG A 98 17.32 27.70 1.38
CA ARG A 98 18.66 28.05 0.85
C ARG A 98 18.57 28.83 -0.47
N CYS A 99 17.66 28.44 -1.37
CA CYS A 99 17.40 29.20 -2.60
C CYS A 99 16.97 30.64 -2.29
N LEU A 100 16.17 30.83 -1.23
CA LEU A 100 15.80 32.16 -0.77
C LEU A 100 17.02 32.95 -0.27
N SER A 101 17.83 32.38 0.61
CA SER A 101 18.99 33.07 1.19
C SER A 101 20.04 33.48 0.16
N LEU A 102 20.15 32.71 -0.94
CA LEU A 102 21.08 32.99 -2.03
C LEU A 102 20.49 33.93 -3.10
N GLY A 103 19.24 34.38 -2.95
CA GLY A 103 18.58 35.22 -3.97
C GLY A 103 18.25 34.48 -5.27
N CYS A 104 18.25 33.15 -5.26
CA CYS A 104 18.00 32.30 -6.44
C CYS A 104 16.51 31.97 -6.65
N ALA A 105 15.62 32.52 -5.83
CA ALA A 105 14.18 32.33 -5.99
C ALA A 105 13.70 33.01 -7.29
N ASN A 106 13.31 32.20 -8.28
CA ASN A 106 12.77 32.69 -9.54
C ASN A 106 11.40 32.05 -9.86
N PRO A 107 10.58 32.68 -10.73
CA PRO A 107 9.26 32.17 -11.06
C PRO A 107 9.25 30.75 -11.67
N VAL A 108 10.26 30.43 -12.48
CA VAL A 108 10.37 29.12 -13.16
C VAL A 108 10.59 27.98 -12.16
N LEU A 109 11.39 28.21 -11.12
CA LEU A 109 11.60 27.23 -10.04
C LEU A 109 10.30 26.99 -9.26
N ILE A 110 9.59 28.07 -8.94
CA ILE A 110 8.30 28.00 -8.23
C ILE A 110 7.29 27.18 -9.04
N GLU A 111 7.13 27.48 -10.34
CA GLU A 111 6.24 26.75 -11.24
C GLU A 111 6.61 25.26 -11.34
N LYS A 112 7.91 24.94 -11.43
CA LYS A 112 8.39 23.54 -11.43
C LYS A 112 8.04 22.80 -10.15
N LEU A 113 8.14 23.45 -8.99
CA LEU A 113 7.79 22.87 -7.70
C LEU A 113 6.27 22.68 -7.56
N GLU A 114 5.46 23.62 -8.07
CA GLU A 114 4.00 23.45 -8.15
C GLU A 114 3.60 22.26 -9.00
N HIS A 115 4.22 22.11 -10.17
CA HIS A 115 4.01 20.94 -11.02
C HIS A 115 4.48 19.64 -10.35
N ALA A 116 5.54 19.68 -9.54
CA ALA A 116 5.99 18.53 -8.77
C ALA A 116 4.97 18.14 -7.68
N ALA A 117 4.50 19.12 -6.89
CA ALA A 117 3.45 18.96 -5.90
C ALA A 117 2.20 18.32 -6.50
N LYS A 118 1.66 18.93 -7.56
CA LYS A 118 0.47 18.44 -8.26
C LYS A 118 0.65 16.99 -8.73
N ARG A 119 1.78 16.67 -9.38
CA ARG A 119 2.03 15.31 -9.87
C ARG A 119 2.15 14.28 -8.74
N ALA A 120 2.71 14.67 -7.59
CA ALA A 120 2.80 13.81 -6.42
C ALA A 120 1.40 13.55 -5.83
N ARG A 121 0.60 14.61 -5.62
CA ARG A 121 -0.79 14.50 -5.13
C ARG A 121 -1.66 13.67 -6.08
N ASP A 122 -1.64 13.95 -7.38
CA ASP A 122 -2.35 13.15 -8.40
C ASP A 122 -1.91 11.68 -8.41
N ALA A 123 -0.63 11.40 -8.10
CA ALA A 123 -0.13 10.03 -8.04
C ALA A 123 -0.60 9.30 -6.79
N ALA A 124 -0.56 9.95 -5.64
CA ALA A 124 -1.05 9.41 -4.38
C ALA A 124 -2.56 9.12 -4.46
N GLU A 125 -3.37 10.09 -4.92
CA GLU A 125 -4.82 9.91 -5.08
C GLU A 125 -5.15 8.75 -6.03
N ARG A 126 -4.41 8.61 -7.14
CA ARG A 126 -4.58 7.49 -8.07
C ARG A 126 -4.13 6.14 -7.50
N ALA A 127 -3.24 6.14 -6.52
CA ALA A 127 -2.81 4.91 -5.84
C ALA A 127 -3.84 4.54 -4.76
N GLU A 128 -4.26 5.51 -3.94
CA GLU A 128 -5.29 5.37 -2.92
C GLU A 128 -6.61 4.89 -3.53
N ARG A 129 -7.13 5.56 -4.56
CA ARG A 129 -8.35 5.13 -5.25
C ARG A 129 -8.26 3.68 -5.71
N ARG A 130 -7.12 3.24 -6.23
CA ARG A 130 -6.93 1.84 -6.64
C ARG A 130 -6.98 0.87 -5.46
N LEU A 131 -6.41 1.24 -4.32
CA LEU A 131 -6.45 0.41 -3.12
C LEU A 131 -7.89 0.33 -2.57
N VAL A 132 -8.61 1.45 -2.55
CA VAL A 132 -10.02 1.53 -2.15
C VAL A 132 -10.91 0.71 -3.10
N ASP A 133 -10.78 0.90 -4.41
CA ASP A 133 -11.54 0.14 -5.42
C ASP A 133 -11.30 -1.38 -5.28
N ALA A 134 -10.11 -1.77 -4.81
CA ALA A 134 -9.72 -3.17 -4.61
C ALA A 134 -9.84 -3.64 -3.14
N GLU A 135 -10.42 -2.84 -2.25
CA GLU A 135 -10.45 -3.12 -0.80
C GLU A 135 -11.07 -4.49 -0.50
N ALA A 136 -12.20 -4.80 -1.14
CA ALA A 136 -12.87 -6.09 -0.98
C ALA A 136 -11.99 -7.27 -1.42
N ASP A 137 -11.16 -7.10 -2.46
CA ASP A 137 -10.23 -8.12 -2.93
C ASP A 137 -9.05 -8.31 -1.98
N LEU A 138 -8.52 -7.21 -1.44
CA LEU A 138 -7.42 -7.23 -0.48
C LEU A 138 -7.88 -7.86 0.84
N ALA A 139 -9.04 -7.44 1.36
CA ALA A 139 -9.67 -7.99 2.55
C ALA A 139 -9.98 -9.49 2.40
N ALA A 140 -10.57 -9.90 1.27
CA ALA A 140 -10.82 -11.31 1.00
C ALA A 140 -9.52 -12.14 0.97
N THR A 141 -8.41 -11.57 0.48
CA THR A 141 -7.11 -12.25 0.42
C THR A 141 -6.49 -12.38 1.82
N ALA A 142 -6.54 -11.32 2.63
CA ALA A 142 -6.08 -11.33 4.02
C ALA A 142 -6.86 -12.36 4.87
N LEU A 143 -8.19 -12.29 4.82
CA LEU A 143 -9.08 -13.20 5.54
C LEU A 143 -8.92 -14.66 5.09
N HIS A 144 -8.59 -14.90 3.81
CA HIS A 144 -8.24 -16.25 3.34
C HIS A 144 -6.98 -16.76 4.04
N GLY A 145 -5.94 -15.94 4.13
CA GLY A 145 -4.70 -16.30 4.84
C GLY A 145 -4.94 -16.60 6.32
N GLU A 146 -5.76 -15.79 6.99
CA GLU A 146 -6.15 -16.00 8.40
C GLU A 146 -6.97 -17.29 8.59
N LEU A 147 -7.97 -17.52 7.74
CA LEU A 147 -8.78 -18.72 7.79
C LEU A 147 -7.92 -19.98 7.64
N LEU A 148 -7.01 -20.00 6.66
CA LEU A 148 -6.12 -21.13 6.47
C LEU A 148 -5.10 -21.31 7.61
N ALA A 149 -4.75 -20.24 8.31
CA ALA A 149 -3.91 -20.33 9.51
C ALA A 149 -4.62 -20.97 10.70
N ALA A 150 -5.94 -20.80 10.78
CA ALA A 150 -6.75 -21.37 11.86
C ALA A 150 -7.13 -22.85 11.62
N LEU A 151 -7.20 -23.29 10.35
CA LEU A 151 -7.63 -24.65 9.98
C LEU A 151 -6.84 -25.79 10.66
N PRO A 152 -5.49 -25.76 10.78
CA PRO A 152 -4.75 -26.83 11.44
C PRO A 152 -5.19 -27.06 12.90
N GLY A 153 -5.45 -25.99 13.66
CA GLY A 153 -5.92 -26.06 15.04
C GLY A 153 -7.34 -26.65 15.16
N ALA A 154 -8.12 -26.58 14.10
CA ALA A 154 -9.47 -27.14 13.97
C ALA A 154 -9.48 -28.52 13.28
N GLY A 155 -8.32 -29.19 13.15
CA GLY A 155 -8.23 -30.49 12.46
C GLY A 155 -8.58 -30.43 10.97
N PHE A 156 -8.44 -29.26 10.35
CA PHE A 156 -8.88 -28.95 8.98
C PHE A 156 -10.39 -29.11 8.74
N ASP A 157 -11.22 -29.11 9.79
CA ASP A 157 -12.68 -29.08 9.64
C ASP A 157 -13.16 -27.65 9.30
N PRO A 158 -13.65 -27.38 8.07
CA PRO A 158 -14.13 -26.06 7.68
C PRO A 158 -15.45 -25.65 8.38
N GLN A 159 -16.11 -26.60 9.06
CA GLN A 159 -17.36 -26.40 9.81
C GLN A 159 -17.11 -26.25 11.31
N HIS A 160 -15.85 -26.30 11.77
CA HIS A 160 -15.52 -26.17 13.18
C HIS A 160 -16.06 -24.84 13.74
N PRO A 161 -16.72 -24.84 14.91
CA PRO A 161 -17.34 -23.64 15.49
C PRO A 161 -16.34 -22.49 15.66
N ASP A 162 -15.10 -22.80 16.06
CA ASP A 162 -14.06 -21.82 16.35
C ASP A 162 -13.59 -20.99 15.14
N ILE A 163 -13.85 -21.44 13.91
CA ILE A 163 -13.48 -20.70 12.69
C ILE A 163 -14.68 -20.16 11.90
N LYS A 164 -15.89 -20.37 12.42
CA LYS A 164 -17.15 -19.96 11.76
C LYS A 164 -17.17 -18.47 11.44
N ASP A 165 -16.74 -17.64 12.38
CA ASP A 165 -16.75 -16.18 12.22
C ASP A 165 -15.77 -15.71 11.14
N LEU A 166 -14.55 -16.27 11.13
CA LEU A 166 -13.55 -15.99 10.09
C LEU A 166 -14.05 -16.38 8.71
N ARG A 167 -14.71 -17.55 8.61
CA ARG A 167 -15.31 -18.01 7.36
C ARG A 167 -16.43 -17.09 6.90
N GLN A 168 -17.31 -16.63 7.79
CA GLN A 168 -18.38 -15.69 7.45
C GLN A 168 -17.81 -14.36 6.93
N LYS A 169 -16.81 -13.80 7.61
CA LYS A 169 -16.09 -12.60 7.17
C LYS A 169 -15.45 -12.79 5.79
N TYR A 170 -14.74 -13.90 5.59
CA TYR A 170 -14.14 -14.23 4.30
C TYR A 170 -15.18 -14.32 3.18
N MET A 171 -16.30 -15.02 3.41
CA MET A 171 -17.35 -15.16 2.40
C MET A 171 -18.02 -13.82 2.07
N ALA A 172 -18.26 -12.97 3.08
CA ALA A 172 -18.77 -11.62 2.86
C ALA A 172 -17.82 -10.80 1.98
N ALA A 173 -16.53 -10.75 2.33
CA ALA A 173 -15.51 -10.04 1.56
C ALA A 173 -15.36 -10.60 0.14
N ALA A 174 -15.36 -11.93 -0.02
CA ALA A 174 -15.26 -12.58 -1.32
C ALA A 174 -16.48 -12.29 -2.21
N ASN A 175 -17.68 -12.20 -1.64
CA ASN A 175 -18.89 -11.82 -2.37
C ASN A 175 -18.86 -10.36 -2.80
N SER A 176 -18.43 -9.45 -1.91
CA SER A 176 -18.24 -8.03 -2.25
C SER A 176 -17.20 -7.86 -3.37
N SER A 177 -16.09 -8.62 -3.30
CA SER A 177 -15.06 -8.67 -4.33
C SER A 177 -15.61 -9.13 -5.69
N ARG A 178 -16.46 -10.16 -5.73
CA ARG A 178 -17.11 -10.60 -6.97
C ARG A 178 -18.06 -9.54 -7.53
N LYS A 179 -18.87 -8.90 -6.67
CA LYS A 179 -19.79 -7.83 -7.09
C LYS A 179 -19.06 -6.63 -7.66
N ALA A 180 -17.92 -6.24 -7.08
CA ALA A 180 -17.10 -5.13 -7.59
C ALA A 180 -16.46 -5.40 -8.96
N ARG A 181 -16.44 -6.67 -9.41
CA ARG A 181 -15.88 -7.09 -10.70
C ARG A 181 -16.93 -7.41 -11.76
N ALA A 182 -18.20 -7.51 -11.38
CA ALA A 182 -19.33 -7.82 -12.26
C ALA A 182 -19.90 -6.55 -12.86
#